data_AF-A0A5S3VZY4-F1
#
_entry.id   AF-A0A5S3VZY4-F1
#
_cell.length_a   1.000
_cell.length_b   1.000
_cell.length_c   1.000
_cell.angle_alpha   90.00
_cell.angle_beta   90.00
_cell.angle_gamma   90.00
#
_symmetry.space_group_name_H-M   'P 1'
#
loop_
_entity.id
_entity.type
_entity.pdbx_description
1 polymer ?
#
loop_
_entity_poly.entity_id
_entity_poly.type
_entity_poly.pdbx_seq_one_letter_code
_entity_poly.pdbx_strand_id
1 'polypeptide(L)'
;MAVRYGSLPFDDGINFFRQKLNTPSNSWDDVWQSAHNRAFMVAGVTKADMLNDFYTSVDKAISEGKSLNWFQKEFDNIKARYGWEHNGQPAWRSQLIYETNIRQAYNAGREGQIQALKASRPYALYKHGDSETPRVLHLKWNNLVLPVDDPWWDTHSPQNGWGCKCKKFSLSERELKRRGLTVGSAPDNGSYNWTNKKTGEEFELPLGIDPGFDYTPKNTAQLTSQVKKQVADKPPLAKRIEDYQATRIVPSAYSSAKNVTALKLDPLLAQLDSEVLEGLNDFLTAKKTKTVFVNQTQMSAGSKANAAIRSEVGEYLGVDEFYARMQYSIRGAKGCGGFTSVGYEHIVVKVKSAQNLAKVDMQALKDSAALTVQRSANNKGEYPYNWHGETIKRDHTISHNADSLDKHQAHSLVSTWLHELGHQVHYYAGAPALLKNALPVTYYGALNKYEQFAEAFTAWALARKELKKWQPELVSWIDQLVKDAAKSQDKRR
;
A
#
# COMPACT_ATOMS: atom_id res chain seq x y z
N MET A 1 -7.08 -7.25 -40.45
CA MET A 1 -6.22 -7.50 -39.27
C MET A 1 -5.37 -6.26 -39.06
N ALA A 2 -5.44 -5.63 -37.88
CA ALA A 2 -4.62 -4.44 -37.60
C ALA A 2 -3.15 -4.83 -37.51
N VAL A 3 -2.30 -4.15 -38.27
CA VAL A 3 -0.84 -4.30 -38.24
C VAL A 3 -0.34 -3.88 -36.85
N ARG A 4 0.23 -4.80 -36.07
CA ARG A 4 0.91 -4.50 -34.81
C ARG A 4 2.31 -3.97 -35.13
N TYR A 5 2.51 -2.66 -34.97
CA TYR A 5 3.84 -2.04 -34.97
C TYR A 5 4.40 -2.05 -33.54
N GLY A 6 5.32 -2.98 -33.25
CA GLY A 6 5.95 -3.15 -31.93
C GLY A 6 6.80 -4.42 -31.88
N SER A 7 7.88 -4.44 -31.09
CA SER A 7 8.77 -5.59 -30.94
C SER A 7 8.00 -6.84 -30.51
N LEU A 8 8.23 -7.98 -31.17
CA LEU A 8 7.69 -9.27 -30.74
C LEU A 8 8.09 -9.55 -29.27
N PRO A 9 7.20 -10.12 -28.44
CA PRO A 9 7.53 -10.54 -27.09
C PRO A 9 8.77 -11.46 -27.07
N PHE A 10 9.66 -11.26 -26.11
CA PHE A 10 10.85 -12.11 -25.96
C PHE A 10 10.55 -13.31 -25.05
N ASP A 11 10.05 -14.39 -25.62
CA ASP A 11 9.51 -15.54 -24.89
C ASP A 11 10.51 -16.16 -23.91
N ASP A 12 11.79 -16.28 -24.24
CA ASP A 12 12.80 -16.84 -23.32
C ASP A 12 12.92 -16.00 -22.04
N GLY A 13 12.90 -14.67 -22.17
CA GLY A 13 12.93 -13.76 -21.02
C GLY A 13 11.64 -13.77 -20.21
N ILE A 14 10.48 -13.83 -20.90
CA ILE A 14 9.16 -13.96 -20.26
C ILE A 14 9.09 -15.27 -19.46
N ASN A 15 9.49 -16.39 -20.08
CA ASN A 15 9.47 -17.71 -19.45
C ASN A 15 10.41 -17.76 -18.25
N PHE A 16 11.59 -17.15 -18.34
CA PHE A 16 12.49 -17.03 -17.18
C PHE A 16 11.85 -16.23 -16.05
N PHE A 17 11.27 -15.05 -16.34
CA PHE A 17 10.63 -14.22 -15.32
C PHE A 17 9.47 -14.96 -14.65
N ARG A 18 8.62 -15.62 -15.45
CA ARG A 18 7.43 -16.33 -14.97
C ARG A 18 7.69 -17.55 -14.09
N GLN A 19 8.94 -18.02 -14.07
CA GLN A 19 9.37 -19.11 -13.20
C GLN A 19 9.82 -18.63 -11.80
N LYS A 20 9.87 -17.31 -11.56
CA LYS A 20 10.21 -16.76 -10.27
C LYS A 20 9.06 -16.89 -9.27
N LEU A 21 9.41 -17.10 -8.01
CA LEU A 21 8.51 -17.19 -6.88
C LEU A 21 8.53 -15.89 -6.09
N ASN A 22 7.34 -15.33 -5.82
CA ASN A 22 7.21 -14.15 -4.98
C ASN A 22 7.73 -14.42 -3.58
N THR A 23 8.86 -13.80 -3.25
CA THR A 23 9.60 -14.00 -2.01
C THR A 23 9.65 -12.67 -1.26
N PRO A 24 8.78 -12.47 -0.26
CA PRO A 24 8.78 -11.26 0.56
C PRO A 24 10.14 -11.02 1.21
N SER A 25 10.59 -9.77 1.21
CA SER A 25 11.93 -9.39 1.65
C SER A 25 11.95 -8.00 2.27
N ASN A 26 12.73 -7.82 3.32
CA ASN A 26 13.02 -6.52 3.91
C ASN A 26 14.14 -5.80 3.14
N SER A 27 15.16 -6.53 2.72
CA SER A 27 16.32 -5.99 2.00
C SER A 27 16.67 -6.84 0.78
N TRP A 28 17.48 -6.28 -0.12
CA TRP A 28 17.82 -6.96 -1.39
C TRP A 28 18.70 -8.20 -1.15
N ASP A 29 19.46 -8.21 -0.06
CA ASP A 29 20.36 -9.29 0.36
C ASP A 29 19.67 -10.39 1.20
N ASP A 30 18.35 -10.30 1.42
CA ASP A 30 17.56 -11.40 2.01
C ASP A 30 17.47 -12.62 1.06
N VAL A 31 17.73 -12.40 -0.23
CA VAL A 31 17.97 -13.45 -1.23
C VAL A 31 19.33 -13.15 -1.84
N TRP A 32 20.16 -14.18 -2.00
CA TRP A 32 21.55 -13.99 -2.42
C TRP A 32 21.84 -14.57 -3.80
N GLN A 33 22.59 -13.82 -4.62
CA GLN A 33 23.16 -14.26 -5.90
C GLN A 33 22.19 -15.09 -6.77
N SER A 34 22.53 -16.35 -7.04
CA SER A 34 21.82 -17.25 -7.94
C SER A 34 20.40 -17.56 -7.49
N ALA A 35 20.06 -17.38 -6.21
CA ALA A 35 18.69 -17.51 -5.73
C ALA A 35 17.76 -16.45 -6.36
N HIS A 36 18.30 -15.31 -6.79
CA HIS A 36 17.57 -14.35 -7.62
C HIS A 36 17.07 -14.95 -8.94
N ASN A 37 17.63 -16.04 -9.47
CA ASN A 37 17.09 -16.71 -10.66
C ASN A 37 15.69 -17.28 -10.43
N ARG A 38 15.31 -17.53 -9.17
CA ARG A 38 14.03 -18.16 -8.80
C ARG A 38 13.21 -17.36 -7.81
N ALA A 39 13.74 -16.28 -7.25
CA ALA A 39 12.97 -15.35 -6.41
C ALA A 39 12.60 -14.08 -7.20
N PHE A 40 11.35 -13.66 -7.08
CA PHE A 40 10.95 -12.29 -7.33
C PHE A 40 10.80 -11.59 -5.99
N MET A 41 11.52 -10.48 -5.82
CA MET A 41 11.53 -9.74 -4.58
C MET A 41 11.53 -8.24 -4.87
N VAL A 42 10.98 -7.47 -3.95
CA VAL A 42 11.11 -6.02 -3.91
C VAL A 42 11.48 -5.68 -2.49
N ALA A 43 12.66 -5.10 -2.28
CA ALA A 43 13.13 -4.73 -0.96
C ALA A 43 12.07 -3.89 -0.21
N GLY A 44 11.86 -4.16 1.07
CA GLY A 44 10.84 -3.49 1.89
C GLY A 44 9.39 -3.88 1.57
N VAL A 45 9.14 -4.77 0.62
CA VAL A 45 7.80 -5.32 0.34
C VAL A 45 7.69 -6.69 1.01
N THR A 46 7.20 -6.66 2.25
CA THR A 46 6.97 -7.87 3.06
C THR A 46 5.56 -8.42 2.92
N LYS A 47 4.62 -7.64 2.38
CA LYS A 47 3.24 -8.05 2.10
C LYS A 47 3.20 -8.84 0.80
N ALA A 48 2.69 -10.07 0.85
CA ALA A 48 2.66 -10.98 -0.29
C ALA A 48 1.83 -10.43 -1.47
N ASP A 49 0.69 -9.81 -1.19
CA ASP A 49 -0.22 -9.28 -2.24
C ASP A 49 0.39 -8.07 -2.95
N MET A 50 1.04 -7.20 -2.17
CA MET A 50 1.77 -6.07 -2.72
C MET A 50 2.93 -6.54 -3.60
N LEU A 51 3.66 -7.57 -3.16
CA LEU A 51 4.71 -8.16 -3.96
C LEU A 51 4.14 -8.81 -5.24
N ASN A 52 2.98 -9.45 -5.14
CA ASN A 52 2.30 -10.04 -6.29
C ASN A 52 1.80 -9.00 -7.30
N ASP A 53 1.34 -7.85 -6.84
CA ASP A 53 0.97 -6.76 -7.73
C ASP A 53 2.19 -6.17 -8.44
N PHE A 54 3.32 -6.03 -7.74
CA PHE A 54 4.59 -5.67 -8.40
C PHE A 54 5.02 -6.72 -9.41
N TYR A 55 4.93 -8.01 -9.06
CA TYR A 55 5.25 -9.11 -9.96
C TYR A 55 4.40 -9.04 -11.23
N THR A 56 3.08 -8.86 -11.07
CA THR A 56 2.12 -8.76 -12.18
C THR A 56 2.40 -7.55 -13.06
N SER A 57 2.72 -6.40 -12.45
CA SER A 57 3.08 -5.19 -13.21
C SER A 57 4.38 -5.34 -13.98
N VAL A 58 5.38 -6.03 -13.40
CA VAL A 58 6.63 -6.35 -14.11
C VAL A 58 6.39 -7.39 -15.21
N ASP A 59 5.58 -8.43 -14.99
CA ASP A 59 5.22 -9.42 -16.02
C ASP A 59 4.57 -8.75 -17.22
N LYS A 60 3.63 -7.83 -16.99
CA LYS A 60 3.00 -7.03 -18.06
C LYS A 60 4.01 -6.14 -18.77
N ALA A 61 4.95 -5.53 -18.04
CA ALA A 61 6.00 -4.74 -18.66
C ALA A 61 6.88 -5.57 -19.60
N ILE A 62 7.25 -6.79 -19.20
CA ILE A 62 8.07 -7.70 -20.02
C ILE A 62 7.27 -8.28 -21.19
N SER A 63 6.06 -8.80 -20.93
CA SER A 63 5.27 -9.57 -21.91
C SER A 63 4.48 -8.70 -22.90
N GLU A 64 4.03 -7.51 -22.49
CA GLU A 64 3.27 -6.59 -23.32
C GLU A 64 4.08 -5.37 -23.78
N GLY A 65 5.34 -5.23 -23.35
CA GLY A 65 6.21 -4.10 -23.70
C GLY A 65 5.74 -2.77 -23.11
N LYS A 66 5.21 -2.76 -21.88
CA LYS A 66 4.82 -1.50 -21.21
C LYS A 66 6.04 -0.64 -20.89
N SER A 67 5.88 0.67 -20.93
CA SER A 67 6.95 1.63 -20.68
C SER A 67 7.22 1.86 -19.18
N LEU A 68 8.38 2.46 -18.86
CA LEU A 68 8.71 2.91 -17.51
C LEU A 68 7.65 3.87 -16.95
N ASN A 69 7.15 4.80 -17.75
CA ASN A 69 6.10 5.75 -17.33
C ASN A 69 4.80 5.02 -16.96
N TRP A 70 4.45 3.94 -17.66
CA TRP A 70 3.31 3.10 -17.28
C TRP A 70 3.58 2.40 -15.95
N PHE A 71 4.76 1.80 -15.79
CA PHE A 71 5.12 1.11 -14.55
C PHE A 71 5.20 2.07 -13.35
N GLN A 72 5.63 3.32 -13.55
CA GLN A 72 5.63 4.34 -12.50
C GLN A 72 4.21 4.64 -12.00
N LYS A 73 3.22 4.70 -12.92
CA LYS A 73 1.81 4.83 -12.54
C LYS A 73 1.32 3.61 -11.76
N GLU A 74 1.63 2.40 -12.24
CA GLU A 74 1.29 1.17 -11.50
C GLU A 74 1.97 1.11 -10.14
N PHE A 75 3.24 1.51 -10.05
CA PHE A 75 3.97 1.60 -8.79
C PHE A 75 3.26 2.54 -7.81
N ASP A 76 2.82 3.70 -8.27
CA ASP A 76 2.07 4.64 -7.44
C ASP A 76 0.70 4.09 -7.05
N ASN A 77 0.01 3.39 -7.95
CA ASN A 77 -1.26 2.71 -7.67
C ASN A 77 -1.10 1.62 -6.60
N ILE A 78 -0.09 0.75 -6.75
CA ILE A 78 0.23 -0.31 -5.80
C ILE A 78 0.63 0.29 -4.45
N LYS A 79 1.53 1.27 -4.45
CA LYS A 79 1.94 1.98 -3.23
C LYS A 79 0.74 2.59 -2.51
N ALA A 80 -0.17 3.24 -3.25
CA ALA A 80 -1.38 3.83 -2.69
C ALA A 80 -2.32 2.76 -2.12
N ARG A 81 -2.56 1.67 -2.86
CA ARG A 81 -3.40 0.53 -2.45
C ARG A 81 -2.95 -0.09 -1.14
N TYR A 82 -1.64 -0.28 -0.96
CA TYR A 82 -1.07 -0.93 0.23
C TYR A 82 -0.49 0.03 1.27
N GLY A 83 -0.67 1.34 1.08
CA GLY A 83 -0.13 2.42 1.93
C GLY A 83 1.34 2.25 2.25
N TRP A 84 2.13 1.82 1.25
CA TRP A 84 3.53 1.47 1.47
C TRP A 84 4.42 2.70 1.54
N GLU A 85 5.12 2.84 2.64
CA GLU A 85 6.19 3.81 2.80
C GLU A 85 7.52 3.11 2.46
N HIS A 86 8.29 3.72 1.56
CA HIS A 86 9.52 3.16 1.05
C HIS A 86 10.66 4.16 1.12
N ASN A 87 11.89 3.65 1.22
CA ASN A 87 13.08 4.49 1.18
C ASN A 87 13.42 4.92 -0.26
N GLY A 88 13.96 6.13 -0.40
CA GLY A 88 14.34 6.73 -1.69
C GLY A 88 13.18 7.44 -2.41
N GLN A 89 13.52 8.24 -3.42
CA GLN A 89 12.52 8.95 -4.22
C GLN A 89 11.68 7.97 -5.04
N PRO A 90 10.33 8.11 -5.11
CA PRO A 90 9.45 7.17 -5.81
C PRO A 90 9.83 6.91 -7.27
N ALA A 91 10.20 7.97 -8.01
CA ALA A 91 10.63 7.87 -9.40
C ALA A 91 11.89 7.00 -9.56
N TRP A 92 12.89 7.21 -8.71
CA TRP A 92 14.12 6.42 -8.71
C TRP A 92 13.85 4.95 -8.33
N ARG A 93 13.04 4.72 -7.29
CA ARG A 93 12.77 3.36 -6.79
C ARG A 93 11.98 2.52 -7.80
N SER A 94 10.94 3.09 -8.38
CA SER A 94 10.15 2.44 -9.43
C SER A 94 11.01 2.13 -10.66
N GLN A 95 11.88 3.06 -11.08
CA GLN A 95 12.83 2.83 -12.16
C GLN A 95 13.80 1.69 -11.82
N LEU A 96 14.35 1.65 -10.61
CA LEU A 96 15.26 0.59 -10.19
C LEU A 96 14.60 -0.80 -10.25
N ILE A 97 13.37 -0.93 -9.73
CA ILE A 97 12.60 -2.19 -9.75
C ILE A 97 12.32 -2.61 -11.19
N TYR A 98 11.80 -1.70 -12.00
CA TYR A 98 11.46 -1.92 -13.40
C TYR A 98 12.68 -2.37 -14.20
N GLU A 99 13.74 -1.56 -14.19
CA GLU A 99 14.91 -1.78 -15.02
C GLU A 99 15.68 -3.03 -14.63
N THR A 100 15.86 -3.28 -13.32
CA THR A 100 16.60 -4.45 -12.85
C THR A 100 15.88 -5.73 -13.26
N ASN A 101 14.57 -5.82 -13.02
CA ASN A 101 13.85 -7.05 -13.35
C ASN A 101 13.76 -7.30 -14.87
N ILE A 102 13.51 -6.26 -15.67
CA ILE A 102 13.42 -6.41 -17.12
C ILE A 102 14.78 -6.80 -17.73
N ARG A 103 15.87 -6.17 -17.29
CA ARG A 103 17.22 -6.51 -17.80
C ARG A 103 17.66 -7.89 -17.36
N GLN A 104 17.38 -8.27 -16.12
CA GLN A 104 17.67 -9.63 -15.64
C GLN A 104 16.89 -10.69 -16.43
N ALA A 105 15.60 -10.47 -16.69
CA ALA A 105 14.80 -11.36 -17.51
C ALA A 105 15.34 -11.46 -18.95
N TYR A 106 15.68 -10.33 -19.57
CA TYR A 106 16.27 -10.31 -20.90
C TYR A 106 17.62 -11.03 -20.95
N ASN A 107 18.53 -10.76 -20.02
CA ASN A 107 19.86 -11.36 -19.99
C ASN A 107 19.79 -12.87 -19.75
N ALA A 108 18.92 -13.34 -18.87
CA ALA A 108 18.71 -14.76 -18.64
C ALA A 108 18.17 -15.49 -19.88
N GLY A 109 17.22 -14.88 -20.59
CA GLY A 109 16.75 -15.41 -21.86
C GLY A 109 17.87 -15.47 -22.90
N ARG A 110 18.71 -14.43 -22.99
CA ARG A 110 19.84 -14.40 -23.92
C ARG A 110 20.93 -15.41 -23.56
N GLU A 111 21.20 -15.65 -22.30
CA GLU A 111 22.11 -16.73 -21.86
C GLU A 111 21.59 -18.10 -22.31
N GLY A 112 20.29 -18.36 -22.16
CA GLY A 112 19.66 -19.57 -22.70
C GLY A 112 19.90 -19.75 -24.20
N GLN A 113 19.70 -18.68 -24.99
CA GLN A 113 19.96 -18.69 -26.43
C GLN A 113 21.44 -18.87 -26.78
N ILE A 114 22.35 -18.23 -26.04
CA ILE A 114 23.80 -18.35 -26.25
C ILE A 114 24.23 -19.80 -26.00
N GLN A 115 23.78 -20.40 -24.91
CA GLN A 115 24.07 -21.80 -24.58
C GLN A 115 23.50 -22.77 -25.61
N ALA A 116 22.28 -22.56 -26.08
CA ALA A 116 21.67 -23.39 -27.12
C ALA A 116 22.42 -23.33 -28.46
N LEU A 117 23.03 -22.17 -28.79
CA LEU A 117 23.71 -21.95 -30.06
C LEU A 117 25.22 -22.23 -30.02
N LYS A 118 25.79 -22.55 -28.85
CA LYS A 118 27.25 -22.56 -28.65
C LYS A 118 28.02 -23.48 -29.60
N ALA A 119 27.41 -24.58 -30.05
CA ALA A 119 28.01 -25.49 -31.04
C ALA A 119 28.31 -24.79 -32.38
N SER A 120 27.44 -23.85 -32.81
CA SER A 120 27.60 -23.08 -34.05
C SER A 120 28.16 -21.68 -33.84
N ARG A 121 28.12 -21.19 -32.59
CA ARG A 121 28.52 -19.84 -32.17
C ARG A 121 29.31 -19.92 -30.86
N PRO A 122 30.55 -20.45 -30.90
CA PRO A 122 31.29 -20.83 -29.69
C PRO A 122 31.88 -19.63 -28.92
N TYR A 123 31.70 -18.40 -29.41
CA TYR A 123 32.24 -17.19 -28.78
C TYR A 123 31.14 -16.27 -28.26
N ALA A 124 31.43 -15.57 -27.18
CA ALA A 124 30.60 -14.52 -26.61
C ALA A 124 31.35 -13.18 -26.57
N LEU A 125 30.64 -12.10 -26.86
CA LEU A 125 31.13 -10.72 -26.88
C LEU A 125 30.52 -9.97 -25.70
N TYR A 126 31.38 -9.43 -24.82
CA TYR A 126 30.97 -8.43 -23.84
C TYR A 126 30.85 -7.08 -24.53
N LYS A 127 29.69 -6.44 -24.41
CA LYS A 127 29.44 -5.13 -25.00
C LYS A 127 28.96 -4.15 -23.96
N HIS A 128 29.68 -3.04 -23.83
CA HIS A 128 29.26 -1.95 -22.97
C HIS A 128 28.00 -1.27 -23.52
N GLY A 129 27.12 -0.84 -22.61
CA GLY A 129 25.88 -0.13 -22.94
C GLY A 129 26.07 1.38 -23.11
N ASP A 130 24.97 2.12 -23.07
CA ASP A 130 24.90 3.59 -23.14
C ASP A 130 24.74 4.21 -21.74
N SER A 131 25.57 3.76 -20.78
CA SER A 131 25.55 4.35 -19.44
C SER A 131 26.20 5.73 -19.48
N GLU A 132 25.53 6.76 -18.96
CA GLU A 132 26.08 8.12 -18.86
C GLU A 132 27.32 8.16 -17.94
N THR A 133 27.28 7.38 -16.86
CA THR A 133 28.39 7.18 -15.92
C THR A 133 28.83 5.71 -15.93
N PRO A 134 29.65 5.29 -16.90
CA PRO A 134 30.05 3.90 -17.04
C PRO A 134 31.11 3.49 -16.00
N ARG A 135 31.02 2.26 -15.48
CA ARG A 135 32.08 1.68 -14.64
C ARG A 135 33.34 1.49 -15.49
N VAL A 136 34.49 1.96 -15.01
CA VAL A 136 35.76 1.97 -15.77
C VAL A 136 36.16 0.57 -16.25
N LEU A 137 36.00 -0.46 -15.41
CA LEU A 137 36.29 -1.85 -15.80
C LEU A 137 35.37 -2.33 -16.93
N HIS A 138 34.10 -1.95 -16.93
CA HIS A 138 33.15 -2.36 -17.98
C HIS A 138 33.48 -1.71 -19.33
N LEU A 139 34.07 -0.51 -19.32
CA LEU A 139 34.62 0.10 -20.54
C LEU A 139 35.84 -0.67 -21.05
N LYS A 140 36.72 -1.13 -20.16
CA LYS A 140 37.88 -1.96 -20.53
C LYS A 140 37.46 -3.32 -21.09
N TRP A 141 36.36 -3.89 -20.60
CA TRP A 141 35.80 -5.14 -21.13
C TRP A 141 34.99 -4.95 -22.42
N ASN A 142 34.77 -3.72 -22.89
CA ASN A 142 34.01 -3.48 -24.12
C ASN A 142 34.72 -4.11 -25.33
N ASN A 143 33.98 -4.92 -26.08
CA ASN A 143 34.48 -5.73 -27.18
C ASN A 143 35.38 -6.92 -26.77
N LEU A 144 35.43 -7.28 -25.49
CA LEU A 144 36.08 -8.52 -25.05
C LEU A 144 35.34 -9.72 -25.64
N VAL A 145 36.04 -10.57 -26.38
CA VAL A 145 35.53 -11.83 -26.92
C VAL A 145 36.19 -12.98 -26.21
N LEU A 146 35.38 -13.88 -25.64
CA LEU A 146 35.84 -15.10 -24.98
C LEU A 146 35.03 -16.30 -25.50
N PRO A 147 35.52 -17.53 -25.36
CA PRO A 147 34.68 -18.72 -25.51
C PRO A 147 33.43 -18.64 -24.63
N VAL A 148 32.32 -19.22 -25.08
CA VAL A 148 31.05 -19.24 -24.32
C VAL A 148 31.19 -19.93 -22.97
N ASP A 149 32.02 -20.98 -22.91
CA ASP A 149 32.25 -21.81 -21.72
C ASP A 149 33.46 -21.32 -20.89
N ASP A 150 33.98 -20.11 -21.15
CA ASP A 150 35.04 -19.52 -20.34
C ASP A 150 34.55 -19.22 -18.90
N PRO A 151 35.28 -19.64 -17.84
CA PRO A 151 34.88 -19.43 -16.44
C PRO A 151 34.64 -17.97 -16.06
N TRP A 152 35.22 -17.01 -16.79
CA TRP A 152 34.98 -15.60 -16.56
C TRP A 152 33.48 -15.25 -16.60
N TRP A 153 32.71 -15.93 -17.45
CA TRP A 153 31.27 -15.71 -17.58
C TRP A 153 30.44 -16.14 -16.37
N ASP A 154 30.97 -16.99 -15.49
CA ASP A 154 30.25 -17.46 -14.31
C ASP A 154 29.92 -16.33 -13.34
N THR A 155 30.74 -15.28 -13.31
CA THR A 155 30.56 -14.10 -12.44
C THR A 155 30.43 -12.79 -13.21
N HIS A 156 30.89 -12.72 -14.47
CA HIS A 156 30.92 -11.48 -15.25
C HIS A 156 29.84 -11.37 -16.34
N SER A 157 28.88 -12.30 -16.38
CA SER A 157 27.76 -12.14 -17.31
C SER A 157 26.84 -10.98 -16.89
N PRO A 158 26.45 -10.09 -17.81
CA PRO A 158 25.49 -9.04 -17.51
C PRO A 158 24.15 -9.58 -16.95
N GLN A 159 23.54 -8.92 -15.97
CA GLN A 159 23.80 -7.56 -15.47
C GLN A 159 24.76 -7.57 -14.26
N ASN A 160 25.96 -6.99 -14.37
CA ASN A 160 27.01 -7.02 -13.34
C ASN A 160 26.80 -6.06 -12.14
N GLY A 161 25.59 -5.51 -11.96
CA GLY A 161 25.31 -4.56 -10.90
C GLY A 161 24.14 -3.61 -11.17
N TRP A 162 23.78 -2.82 -10.17
CA TRP A 162 22.67 -1.87 -10.27
C TRP A 162 22.93 -0.85 -11.38
N GLY A 163 21.91 -0.59 -12.21
CA GLY A 163 22.00 0.33 -13.34
C GLY A 163 22.90 -0.12 -14.50
N CYS A 164 23.52 -1.32 -14.45
CA CYS A 164 24.34 -1.81 -15.55
C CYS A 164 23.48 -2.05 -16.82
N LYS A 165 23.97 -1.55 -17.95
CA LYS A 165 23.33 -1.66 -19.28
C LYS A 165 24.16 -2.50 -20.27
N CYS A 166 25.21 -3.17 -19.80
CA CYS A 166 26.06 -4.03 -20.61
C CYS A 166 25.28 -5.24 -21.14
N LYS A 167 25.74 -5.82 -22.24
CA LYS A 167 25.09 -6.93 -22.94
C LYS A 167 26.12 -8.00 -23.31
N LYS A 168 25.65 -9.24 -23.41
CA LYS A 168 26.41 -10.37 -23.96
C LYS A 168 25.78 -10.80 -25.29
N PHE A 169 26.61 -10.99 -26.30
CA PHE A 169 26.16 -11.45 -27.63
C PHE A 169 26.91 -12.72 -28.03
N SER A 170 26.21 -13.70 -28.62
CA SER A 170 26.90 -14.83 -29.28
C SER A 170 27.54 -14.39 -30.59
N LEU A 171 28.67 -15.00 -30.93
CA LEU A 171 29.42 -14.80 -32.17
C LEU A 171 29.80 -16.15 -32.77
N SER A 172 29.73 -16.22 -34.10
CA SER A 172 30.36 -17.29 -34.88
C SER A 172 31.76 -16.87 -35.32
N GLU A 173 32.60 -17.83 -35.67
CA GLU A 173 33.93 -17.58 -36.23
C GLU A 173 33.89 -16.65 -37.46
N ARG A 174 32.93 -16.87 -38.36
CA ARG A 174 32.73 -16.00 -39.55
C ARG A 174 32.44 -14.55 -39.16
N GLU A 175 31.67 -14.36 -38.10
CA GLU A 175 31.27 -13.04 -37.63
C GLU A 175 32.38 -12.32 -36.89
N LEU A 176 33.18 -13.07 -36.13
CA LEU A 176 34.40 -12.59 -35.48
C LEU A 176 35.37 -12.01 -36.54
N LYS A 177 35.66 -12.78 -37.60
CA LYS A 177 36.48 -12.35 -38.75
C LYS A 177 35.89 -11.13 -39.46
N ARG A 178 34.59 -11.15 -39.77
CA ARG A 178 33.91 -10.03 -40.47
C ARG A 178 33.95 -8.73 -39.67
N ARG A 179 33.88 -8.81 -38.34
CA ARG A 179 33.89 -7.64 -37.45
C ARG A 179 35.31 -7.20 -37.04
N GLY A 180 36.36 -7.91 -37.49
CA GLY A 180 37.74 -7.63 -37.10
C GLY A 180 37.99 -7.81 -35.59
N LEU A 181 37.22 -8.67 -34.93
CA LEU A 181 37.40 -8.99 -33.53
C LEU A 181 38.34 -10.20 -33.39
N THR A 182 39.05 -10.30 -32.28
CA THR A 182 39.90 -11.45 -31.94
C THR A 182 39.45 -12.04 -30.62
N VAL A 183 39.63 -13.36 -30.46
CA VAL A 183 39.41 -14.02 -29.16
C VAL A 183 40.52 -13.57 -28.22
N GLY A 184 40.12 -12.97 -27.10
CA GLY A 184 41.03 -12.50 -26.06
C GLY A 184 41.27 -13.56 -24.98
N SER A 185 41.97 -13.14 -23.93
CA SER A 185 42.08 -13.89 -22.67
C SER A 185 41.25 -13.21 -21.59
N ALA A 186 40.68 -14.00 -20.68
CA ALA A 186 39.94 -13.47 -19.54
C ALA A 186 40.85 -12.53 -18.71
N PRO A 187 40.43 -11.28 -18.45
CA PRO A 187 41.23 -10.37 -17.64
C PRO A 187 41.18 -10.80 -16.17
N ASP A 188 42.34 -10.87 -15.53
CA ASP A 188 42.43 -10.94 -14.07
C ASP A 188 42.44 -9.51 -13.51
N ASN A 189 41.30 -9.10 -12.97
CA ASN A 189 41.15 -7.79 -12.34
C ASN A 189 41.22 -7.86 -10.81
N GLY A 190 41.46 -9.04 -10.23
CA GLY A 190 41.47 -9.27 -8.79
C GLY A 190 40.08 -9.25 -8.14
N SER A 191 40.08 -9.45 -6.82
CA SER A 191 38.89 -9.49 -5.97
C SER A 191 38.94 -8.43 -4.87
N TYR A 192 37.80 -8.14 -4.24
CA TYR A 192 37.71 -7.36 -3.02
C TYR A 192 36.81 -8.07 -2.01
N ASN A 193 37.12 -7.90 -0.72
CA ASN A 193 36.27 -8.41 0.36
C ASN A 193 35.12 -7.44 0.62
N TRP A 194 33.90 -7.97 0.63
CA TRP A 194 32.70 -7.25 0.99
C TRP A 194 32.06 -7.92 2.20
N THR A 195 31.85 -7.14 3.26
CA THR A 195 31.15 -7.60 4.45
C THR A 195 29.67 -7.22 4.35
N ASN A 196 28.80 -8.20 4.47
CA ASN A 196 27.38 -7.95 4.66
C ASN A 196 27.19 -7.31 6.04
N LYS A 197 26.85 -6.01 6.06
CA LYS A 197 26.68 -5.24 7.31
C LYS A 197 25.55 -5.75 8.21
N LYS A 198 24.64 -6.58 7.68
CA LYS A 198 23.49 -7.14 8.40
C LYS A 198 23.81 -8.50 9.02
N THR A 199 24.43 -9.40 8.25
CA THR A 199 24.73 -10.77 8.71
C THR A 199 26.13 -10.90 9.32
N GLY A 200 27.04 -9.97 9.02
CA GLY A 200 28.45 -10.05 9.38
C GLY A 200 29.27 -11.00 8.51
N GLU A 201 28.66 -11.65 7.51
CA GLU A 201 29.35 -12.56 6.59
C GLU A 201 30.26 -11.79 5.64
N GLU A 202 31.43 -12.36 5.38
CA GLU A 202 32.40 -11.82 4.42
C GLU A 202 32.36 -12.62 3.11
N PHE A 203 32.34 -11.89 2.00
CA PHE A 203 32.34 -12.44 0.66
C PHE A 203 33.52 -11.89 -0.12
N GLU A 204 34.23 -12.75 -0.84
CA GLU A 204 35.23 -12.33 -1.82
C GLU A 204 34.54 -12.16 -3.18
N LEU A 205 34.57 -10.94 -3.73
CA LEU A 205 33.84 -10.58 -4.95
C LEU A 205 34.80 -10.09 -6.05
N PRO A 206 34.57 -10.42 -7.33
CA PRO A 206 35.39 -9.89 -8.42
C PRO A 206 35.28 -8.38 -8.55
N LEU A 207 36.41 -7.71 -8.81
CA LEU A 207 36.42 -6.27 -9.02
C LEU A 207 35.57 -5.87 -10.24
N GLY A 208 34.72 -4.86 -10.05
CA GLY A 208 33.80 -4.37 -11.08
C GLY A 208 32.43 -5.07 -11.11
N ILE A 209 32.18 -6.00 -10.19
CA ILE A 209 30.88 -6.63 -9.98
C ILE A 209 30.30 -6.15 -8.65
N ASP A 210 29.04 -5.69 -8.67
CA ASP A 210 28.34 -5.30 -7.44
C ASP A 210 27.94 -6.58 -6.64
N PRO A 211 27.91 -6.51 -5.30
CA PRO A 211 27.50 -7.65 -4.46
C PRO A 211 26.12 -8.20 -4.86
N GLY A 212 26.02 -9.53 -4.99
CA GLY A 212 24.79 -10.23 -5.36
C GLY A 212 24.48 -10.28 -6.85
N PHE A 213 25.35 -9.74 -7.71
CA PHE A 213 25.29 -9.84 -9.18
C PHE A 213 26.40 -10.72 -9.77
N ASP A 214 27.24 -11.30 -8.92
CA ASP A 214 28.36 -12.18 -9.23
C ASP A 214 27.91 -13.61 -9.54
N TYR A 215 26.95 -13.74 -10.45
CA TYR A 215 26.46 -15.02 -10.95
C TYR A 215 25.93 -14.86 -12.37
N THR A 216 26.06 -15.90 -13.20
CA THR A 216 25.34 -15.92 -14.48
C THR A 216 23.85 -16.18 -14.25
N PRO A 217 22.95 -15.38 -14.84
CA PRO A 217 21.53 -15.70 -14.87
C PRO A 217 21.29 -17.01 -15.65
N LYS A 218 20.84 -18.06 -14.96
CA LYS A 218 20.62 -19.40 -15.55
C LYS A 218 19.22 -19.91 -15.20
N ASN A 219 18.61 -20.64 -16.12
CA ASN A 219 17.33 -21.33 -15.90
C ASN A 219 17.61 -22.73 -15.30
N THR A 220 17.80 -22.85 -13.98
CA THR A 220 18.10 -24.15 -13.33
C THR A 220 16.91 -24.70 -12.53
N ALA A 221 16.49 -25.94 -12.82
CA ALA A 221 15.38 -26.60 -12.14
C ALA A 221 15.69 -26.95 -10.66
N GLN A 222 16.96 -27.14 -10.31
CA GLN A 222 17.40 -27.46 -8.94
C GLN A 222 17.13 -26.32 -7.93
N LEU A 223 17.25 -25.05 -8.33
CA LEU A 223 16.96 -23.90 -7.47
C LEU A 223 15.45 -23.75 -7.17
N THR A 224 14.60 -24.22 -8.08
CA THR A 224 13.13 -24.19 -7.90
C THR A 224 12.69 -25.04 -6.70
N SER A 225 13.38 -26.15 -6.42
CA SER A 225 13.06 -27.06 -5.30
C SER A 225 13.38 -26.45 -3.94
N GLN A 226 14.49 -25.72 -3.81
CA GLN A 226 14.91 -25.07 -2.57
C GLN A 226 13.99 -23.90 -2.19
N VAL A 227 13.63 -23.05 -3.16
CA VAL A 227 12.71 -21.92 -2.93
C VAL A 227 11.28 -22.41 -2.68
N LYS A 228 10.83 -23.48 -3.36
CA LYS A 228 9.53 -24.13 -3.05
C LYS A 228 9.43 -24.62 -1.61
N LYS A 229 10.52 -25.14 -1.03
CA LYS A 229 10.55 -25.58 0.38
C LYS A 229 10.34 -24.40 1.34
N GLN A 230 10.94 -23.24 1.07
CA GLN A 230 10.75 -22.01 1.86
C GLN A 230 9.37 -21.35 1.68
N VAL A 231 8.72 -21.55 0.52
CA VAL A 231 7.37 -21.03 0.23
C VAL A 231 6.26 -21.96 0.76
N ALA A 232 6.49 -23.27 0.78
CA ALA A 232 5.53 -24.28 1.22
C ALA A 232 5.22 -24.24 2.73
N ASP A 233 6.08 -23.63 3.54
CA ASP A 233 5.83 -23.39 4.97
C ASP A 233 4.77 -22.29 5.23
N LYS A 234 4.13 -21.73 4.20
CA LYS A 234 3.11 -20.66 4.33
C LYS A 234 1.78 -21.04 3.64
N PRO A 235 0.62 -20.68 4.25
CA PRO A 235 -0.68 -21.04 3.70
C PRO A 235 -0.98 -20.41 2.32
N PRO A 236 -1.97 -20.92 1.56
CA PRO A 236 -2.35 -20.43 0.24
C PRO A 236 -2.67 -18.93 0.19
N LEU A 237 -2.46 -18.27 -0.96
CA LEU A 237 -2.62 -16.81 -1.14
C LEU A 237 -4.03 -16.30 -0.80
N ALA A 238 -5.09 -17.02 -1.21
CA ALA A 238 -6.46 -16.65 -0.86
C ALA A 238 -6.69 -16.66 0.66
N LYS A 239 -6.13 -17.65 1.36
CA LYS A 239 -6.20 -17.76 2.82
C LYS A 239 -5.39 -16.66 3.51
N ARG A 240 -4.25 -16.26 2.95
CA ARG A 240 -3.43 -15.15 3.47
C ARG A 240 -4.07 -13.77 3.26
N ILE A 241 -4.80 -13.57 2.15
CA ILE A 241 -5.60 -12.36 1.91
C ILE A 241 -6.74 -12.29 2.94
N GLU A 242 -7.41 -13.42 3.18
CA GLU A 242 -8.47 -13.55 4.18
C GLU A 242 -7.93 -13.33 5.60
N ASP A 243 -6.78 -13.92 5.95
CA ASP A 243 -6.09 -13.73 7.23
C ASP A 243 -5.61 -12.27 7.41
N TYR A 244 -5.13 -11.61 6.35
CA TYR A 244 -4.70 -10.20 6.41
C TYR A 244 -5.90 -9.25 6.54
N GLN A 245 -6.98 -9.49 5.80
CA GLN A 245 -8.24 -8.76 5.97
C GLN A 245 -8.86 -9.00 7.36
N ALA A 246 -8.70 -10.20 7.92
CA ALA A 246 -9.17 -10.55 9.26
C ALA A 246 -8.43 -9.81 10.39
N THR A 247 -7.25 -9.24 10.13
CA THR A 247 -6.48 -8.44 11.12
C THR A 247 -6.73 -6.93 11.03
N ARG A 248 -7.52 -6.46 10.05
CA ARG A 248 -7.79 -5.03 9.84
C ARG A 248 -9.01 -4.60 10.64
N ILE A 249 -8.88 -3.50 11.39
CA ILE A 249 -10.02 -2.86 12.07
C ILE A 249 -10.89 -2.16 11.02
N VAL A 250 -10.28 -1.34 10.15
CA VAL A 250 -10.95 -0.70 9.02
C VAL A 250 -10.81 -1.58 7.77
N PRO A 251 -11.90 -2.18 7.25
CA PRO A 251 -11.85 -3.15 6.16
C PRO A 251 -11.17 -2.61 4.89
N SER A 252 -11.51 -1.38 4.52
CA SER A 252 -10.88 -0.65 3.40
C SER A 252 -11.18 0.85 3.46
N ALA A 253 -10.37 1.66 2.78
CA ALA A 253 -10.66 3.07 2.53
C ALA A 253 -10.21 3.52 1.13
N TYR A 254 -11.09 4.24 0.41
CA TYR A 254 -10.67 5.13 -0.68
C TYR A 254 -10.19 6.45 -0.06
N SER A 255 -9.11 7.04 -0.61
CA SER A 255 -8.64 8.33 -0.13
C SER A 255 -8.03 9.21 -1.21
N SER A 256 -8.47 10.46 -1.26
CA SER A 256 -7.85 11.52 -2.05
C SER A 256 -6.66 12.20 -1.35
N ALA A 257 -6.38 11.86 -0.08
CA ALA A 257 -5.32 12.47 0.71
C ALA A 257 -4.24 11.44 1.05
N LYS A 258 -3.01 11.71 0.58
CA LYS A 258 -1.86 10.80 0.66
C LYS A 258 -1.60 10.22 2.06
N ASN A 259 -1.83 11.00 3.10
CA ASN A 259 -1.52 10.62 4.48
C ASN A 259 -2.75 10.31 5.34
N VAL A 260 -3.91 10.12 4.70
CA VAL A 260 -5.14 9.66 5.35
C VAL A 260 -5.54 8.35 4.67
N THR A 261 -5.27 7.22 5.31
CA THR A 261 -5.58 5.89 4.77
C THR A 261 -6.05 4.97 5.89
N ALA A 262 -6.77 3.90 5.55
CA ALA A 262 -7.17 2.89 6.55
C ALA A 262 -5.96 2.33 7.32
N LEU A 263 -4.81 2.17 6.65
CA LEU A 263 -3.56 1.70 7.27
C LEU A 263 -2.97 2.64 8.31
N LYS A 264 -3.19 3.95 8.16
CA LYS A 264 -2.76 4.94 9.15
C LYS A 264 -3.81 5.17 10.22
N LEU A 265 -5.05 4.72 9.99
CA LEU A 265 -6.15 4.79 10.95
C LEU A 265 -6.13 3.58 11.90
N ASP A 266 -5.85 2.37 11.42
CA ASP A 266 -5.86 1.15 12.25
C ASP A 266 -4.97 1.26 13.51
N PRO A 267 -3.72 1.74 13.45
CA PRO A 267 -2.88 1.86 14.64
C PRO A 267 -3.40 2.90 15.65
N LEU A 268 -4.21 3.86 15.19
CA LEU A 268 -4.87 4.83 16.07
C LEU A 268 -6.06 4.18 16.77
N LEU A 269 -6.89 3.43 16.03
CA LEU A 269 -8.04 2.71 16.59
C LEU A 269 -7.61 1.59 17.56
N ALA A 270 -6.45 0.97 17.33
CA ALA A 270 -5.88 -0.02 18.25
C ALA A 270 -5.54 0.55 19.64
N GLN A 271 -5.50 1.87 19.81
CA GLN A 271 -5.26 2.55 21.09
C GLN A 271 -6.55 2.89 21.86
N LEU A 272 -7.71 2.53 21.32
CA LEU A 272 -8.99 2.63 22.00
C LEU A 272 -9.10 1.60 23.12
N ASP A 273 -10.01 1.83 24.07
CA ASP A 273 -10.25 0.89 25.16
C ASP A 273 -10.73 -0.46 24.60
N SER A 274 -10.38 -1.57 25.25
CA SER A 274 -10.61 -2.93 24.75
C SER A 274 -12.07 -3.21 24.35
N GLU A 275 -13.02 -2.76 25.17
CA GLU A 275 -14.45 -2.97 24.93
C GLU A 275 -14.95 -2.16 23.73
N VAL A 276 -14.36 -0.99 23.49
CA VAL A 276 -14.65 -0.18 22.31
C VAL A 276 -14.11 -0.89 21.07
N LEU A 277 -12.86 -1.34 21.13
CA LEU A 277 -12.19 -2.01 20.02
C LEU A 277 -12.91 -3.30 19.62
N GLU A 278 -13.32 -4.11 20.58
CA GLU A 278 -14.12 -5.33 20.35
C GLU A 278 -15.43 -5.01 19.63
N GLY A 279 -16.20 -4.04 20.14
CA GLY A 279 -17.46 -3.63 19.52
C GLY A 279 -17.30 -3.07 18.10
N LEU A 280 -16.24 -2.28 17.87
CA LEU A 280 -15.91 -1.76 16.54
C LEU A 280 -15.55 -2.89 15.58
N ASN A 281 -14.72 -3.84 16.02
CA ASN A 281 -14.31 -4.98 15.20
C ASN A 281 -15.50 -5.87 14.83
N ASP A 282 -16.38 -6.18 15.79
CA ASP A 282 -17.59 -6.96 15.54
C ASP A 282 -18.47 -6.29 14.48
N PHE A 283 -18.72 -4.99 14.63
CA PHE A 283 -19.54 -4.23 13.69
C PHE A 283 -18.89 -4.15 12.31
N LEU A 284 -17.62 -3.74 12.22
CA LEU A 284 -16.93 -3.54 10.95
C LEU A 284 -16.69 -4.85 10.19
N THR A 285 -16.47 -5.96 10.92
CA THR A 285 -16.38 -7.29 10.32
C THR A 285 -17.73 -7.74 9.77
N ALA A 286 -18.80 -7.56 10.54
CA ALA A 286 -20.13 -7.99 10.14
C ALA A 286 -20.70 -7.16 8.97
N LYS A 287 -20.47 -5.85 8.96
CA LYS A 287 -21.06 -4.92 7.99
C LYS A 287 -20.16 -4.55 6.84
N LYS A 288 -18.85 -4.75 6.99
CA LYS A 288 -17.83 -4.38 5.98
C LYS A 288 -17.99 -2.92 5.52
N THR A 289 -18.38 -2.05 6.45
CA THR A 289 -18.65 -0.63 6.17
C THR A 289 -17.42 0.02 5.56
N LYS A 290 -17.55 0.49 4.31
CA LYS A 290 -16.43 1.10 3.57
C LYS A 290 -16.18 2.53 4.05
N THR A 291 -14.94 3.00 3.93
CA THR A 291 -14.62 4.42 4.19
C THR A 291 -14.24 5.15 2.90
N VAL A 292 -14.71 6.39 2.73
CA VAL A 292 -14.37 7.29 1.62
C VAL A 292 -13.84 8.61 2.17
N PHE A 293 -12.54 8.85 1.99
CA PHE A 293 -11.90 10.12 2.31
C PHE A 293 -11.79 10.98 1.04
N VAL A 294 -12.52 12.09 0.99
CA VAL A 294 -12.51 13.00 -0.17
C VAL A 294 -12.32 14.44 0.28
N ASN A 295 -11.63 15.25 -0.53
CA ASN A 295 -11.45 16.66 -0.19
C ASN A 295 -12.75 17.47 -0.41
N GLN A 296 -12.77 18.72 0.07
CA GLN A 296 -13.95 19.57 -0.02
C GLN A 296 -14.46 19.74 -1.46
N THR A 297 -13.58 19.93 -2.44
CA THR A 297 -14.00 20.17 -3.83
C THR A 297 -14.57 18.89 -4.45
N GLN A 298 -13.98 17.74 -4.16
CA GLN A 298 -14.50 16.43 -4.57
C GLN A 298 -15.84 16.07 -3.89
N MET A 299 -16.02 16.47 -2.64
CA MET A 299 -17.26 16.32 -1.88
C MET A 299 -18.37 17.29 -2.33
N SER A 300 -18.01 18.37 -3.04
CA SER A 300 -18.99 19.36 -3.52
C SER A 300 -19.77 18.81 -4.71
N ALA A 301 -21.08 18.60 -4.50
CA ALA A 301 -21.96 18.09 -5.56
C ALA A 301 -21.92 18.98 -6.81
N GLY A 302 -21.70 18.37 -7.98
CA GLY A 302 -21.64 19.07 -9.27
C GLY A 302 -20.32 19.73 -9.62
N SER A 303 -19.28 19.63 -8.78
CA SER A 303 -17.96 20.19 -9.09
C SER A 303 -17.20 19.35 -10.14
N LYS A 304 -16.24 19.95 -10.85
CA LYS A 304 -15.35 19.21 -11.76
C LYS A 304 -14.50 18.17 -11.02
N ALA A 305 -14.03 18.49 -9.81
CA ALA A 305 -13.24 17.59 -8.98
C ALA A 305 -14.07 16.38 -8.50
N ASN A 306 -15.36 16.60 -8.22
CA ASN A 306 -16.31 15.53 -7.93
C ASN A 306 -16.42 14.58 -9.13
N ALA A 307 -16.68 15.11 -10.32
CA ALA A 307 -16.81 14.29 -11.53
C ALA A 307 -15.55 13.47 -11.87
N ALA A 308 -14.36 14.00 -11.55
CA ALA A 308 -13.08 13.39 -11.88
C ALA A 308 -12.82 12.05 -11.15
N ILE A 309 -13.36 11.87 -9.95
CA ILE A 309 -13.11 10.66 -9.13
C ILE A 309 -14.25 9.64 -9.16
N ARG A 310 -15.32 9.89 -9.94
CA ARG A 310 -16.53 9.07 -9.88
C ARG A 310 -16.30 7.60 -10.27
N SER A 311 -15.38 7.36 -11.21
CA SER A 311 -15.06 6.02 -11.70
C SER A 311 -14.34 5.22 -10.61
N GLU A 312 -13.27 5.80 -10.05
CA GLU A 312 -12.49 5.20 -8.96
C GLU A 312 -13.34 4.94 -7.70
N VAL A 313 -14.17 5.93 -7.30
CA VAL A 313 -15.05 5.77 -6.14
C VAL A 313 -16.19 4.80 -6.44
N GLY A 314 -16.73 4.78 -7.66
CA GLY A 314 -17.75 3.83 -8.10
C GLY A 314 -17.26 2.38 -8.05
N GLU A 315 -16.07 2.12 -8.59
CA GLU A 315 -15.40 0.82 -8.50
C GLU A 315 -15.17 0.42 -7.04
N TYR A 316 -14.65 1.34 -6.21
CA TYR A 316 -14.42 1.07 -4.80
C TYR A 316 -15.70 0.75 -4.03
N LEU A 317 -16.78 1.49 -4.26
CA LEU A 317 -18.06 1.28 -3.61
C LEU A 317 -18.83 0.09 -4.18
N GLY A 318 -18.54 -0.32 -5.42
CA GLY A 318 -19.30 -1.35 -6.14
C GLY A 318 -20.63 -0.82 -6.68
N VAL A 319 -20.66 0.46 -7.07
CA VAL A 319 -21.85 1.15 -7.59
C VAL A 319 -21.53 1.77 -8.95
N ASP A 320 -22.52 1.85 -9.83
CA ASP A 320 -22.36 2.48 -11.14
C ASP A 320 -21.93 3.95 -11.03
N GLU A 321 -21.11 4.41 -11.98
CA GLU A 321 -20.53 5.76 -11.98
C GLU A 321 -21.58 6.87 -11.83
N PHE A 322 -22.76 6.67 -12.41
CA PHE A 322 -23.84 7.66 -12.36
C PHE A 322 -24.34 7.88 -10.93
N TYR A 323 -24.41 6.81 -10.13
CA TYR A 323 -24.83 6.85 -8.73
C TYR A 323 -23.67 7.19 -7.79
N ALA A 324 -22.44 6.75 -8.10
CA ALA A 324 -21.25 6.99 -7.30
C ALA A 324 -21.11 8.47 -6.93
N ARG A 325 -21.25 9.38 -7.91
CA ARG A 325 -21.12 10.83 -7.69
C ARG A 325 -22.06 11.40 -6.62
N MET A 326 -23.23 10.78 -6.41
CA MET A 326 -24.22 11.20 -5.40
C MET A 326 -23.90 10.62 -4.02
N GLN A 327 -23.12 9.55 -3.96
CA GLN A 327 -22.83 8.81 -2.73
C GLN A 327 -21.61 9.32 -1.95
N TYR A 328 -20.78 10.17 -2.55
CA TYR A 328 -19.67 10.87 -1.85
C TYR A 328 -19.74 12.39 -1.98
N SER A 329 -20.87 12.94 -2.44
CA SER A 329 -21.07 14.38 -2.53
C SER A 329 -22.32 14.90 -1.82
N ILE A 330 -22.25 16.17 -1.42
CA ILE A 330 -23.33 16.87 -0.74
C ILE A 330 -23.38 18.34 -1.21
N ARG A 331 -24.57 18.94 -1.11
CA ARG A 331 -24.70 20.40 -1.18
C ARG A 331 -24.20 21.00 0.13
N GLY A 332 -23.38 22.06 0.06
CA GLY A 332 -22.84 22.69 1.27
C GLY A 332 -21.61 22.00 1.88
N ALA A 333 -20.82 21.27 1.09
CA ALA A 333 -19.60 20.56 1.55
C ALA A 333 -18.59 21.41 2.34
N LYS A 334 -18.65 22.75 2.24
CA LYS A 334 -17.84 23.66 3.06
C LYS A 334 -18.08 23.45 4.57
N GLY A 335 -19.33 23.31 4.99
CA GLY A 335 -19.72 23.17 6.41
C GLY A 335 -19.82 21.72 6.91
N CYS A 336 -19.67 20.73 6.04
CA CYS A 336 -19.84 19.32 6.36
C CYS A 336 -18.48 18.65 6.59
N GLY A 337 -18.23 18.10 7.78
CA GLY A 337 -16.99 17.38 8.14
C GLY A 337 -16.97 15.94 7.64
N GLY A 338 -18.13 15.30 7.63
CA GLY A 338 -18.40 14.01 7.06
C GLY A 338 -19.91 13.84 6.90
N PHE A 339 -20.31 12.74 6.28
CA PHE A 339 -21.71 12.31 6.27
C PHE A 339 -21.81 10.83 5.93
N THR A 340 -22.97 10.27 6.25
CA THR A 340 -23.41 8.98 5.75
C THR A 340 -24.94 8.97 5.59
N SER A 341 -25.50 7.86 5.10
CA SER A 341 -26.94 7.71 4.88
C SER A 341 -27.36 6.27 5.19
N VAL A 342 -28.63 6.09 5.56
CA VAL A 342 -29.23 4.77 5.75
C VAL A 342 -29.08 3.86 4.53
N GLY A 343 -29.00 4.43 3.32
CA GLY A 343 -28.86 3.66 2.08
C GLY A 343 -27.42 3.39 1.66
N TYR A 344 -26.44 3.83 2.47
CA TYR A 344 -25.02 3.70 2.15
C TYR A 344 -24.39 2.60 2.97
N GLU A 345 -23.55 1.78 2.34
CA GLU A 345 -22.68 0.81 3.00
C GLU A 345 -21.30 1.39 3.34
N HIS A 346 -21.24 2.72 3.44
CA HIS A 346 -20.01 3.47 3.62
C HIS A 346 -20.24 4.78 4.37
N ILE A 347 -19.13 5.32 4.89
CA ILE A 347 -19.06 6.66 5.45
C ILE A 347 -18.17 7.54 4.58
N VAL A 348 -18.48 8.82 4.53
CA VAL A 348 -17.74 9.82 3.78
C VAL A 348 -17.16 10.83 4.76
N VAL A 349 -15.86 11.05 4.70
CA VAL A 349 -15.17 11.98 5.60
C VAL A 349 -14.35 12.98 4.79
N LYS A 350 -14.50 14.27 5.11
CA LYS A 350 -13.82 15.36 4.43
C LYS A 350 -12.37 15.44 4.87
N VAL A 351 -11.45 15.46 3.90
CA VAL A 351 -10.01 15.55 4.17
C VAL A 351 -9.35 16.77 3.53
N LYS A 352 -8.23 17.18 4.11
CA LYS A 352 -7.31 18.19 3.57
C LYS A 352 -6.00 17.51 3.18
N SER A 353 -5.36 17.98 2.11
CA SER A 353 -4.10 17.41 1.62
C SER A 353 -2.96 17.46 2.66
N ALA A 354 -3.00 18.43 3.58
CA ALA A 354 -1.99 18.62 4.62
C ALA A 354 -2.20 17.74 5.88
N GLN A 355 -3.35 17.08 6.04
CA GLN A 355 -3.60 16.19 7.17
C GLN A 355 -2.70 14.95 7.08
N ASN A 356 -2.26 14.45 8.24
CA ASN A 356 -1.45 13.24 8.33
C ASN A 356 -1.82 12.45 9.59
N LEU A 357 -2.47 11.30 9.40
CA LEU A 357 -2.90 10.43 10.50
C LEU A 357 -1.73 9.88 11.32
N ALA A 358 -0.55 9.71 10.73
CA ALA A 358 0.64 9.26 11.46
C ALA A 358 1.18 10.29 12.47
N LYS A 359 0.67 11.53 12.45
CA LYS A 359 1.00 12.60 13.41
C LYS A 359 -0.07 12.79 14.49
N VAL A 360 -1.12 11.99 14.48
CA VAL A 360 -2.17 12.06 15.50
C VAL A 360 -1.65 11.46 16.79
N ASP A 361 -1.69 12.25 17.85
CA ASP A 361 -1.53 11.80 19.22
C ASP A 361 -2.90 11.35 19.74
N MET A 362 -3.10 10.03 19.81
CA MET A 362 -4.36 9.47 20.29
C MET A 362 -4.61 9.79 21.77
N GLN A 363 -3.57 9.94 22.59
CA GLN A 363 -3.77 10.27 23.99
C GLN A 363 -4.29 11.71 24.11
N ALA A 364 -3.70 12.65 23.38
CA ALA A 364 -4.20 14.03 23.34
C ALA A 364 -5.65 14.13 22.82
N LEU A 365 -6.02 13.31 21.83
CA LEU A 365 -7.40 13.23 21.35
C LEU A 365 -8.36 12.66 22.41
N LYS A 366 -7.98 11.57 23.08
CA LYS A 366 -8.78 10.98 24.18
C LYS A 366 -8.94 11.96 25.33
N ASP A 367 -7.88 12.69 25.69
CA ASP A 367 -7.92 13.70 26.76
C ASP A 367 -8.83 14.88 26.40
N SER A 368 -8.82 15.34 25.14
CA SER A 368 -9.74 16.38 24.66
C SER A 368 -11.21 15.91 24.69
N ALA A 369 -11.48 14.66 24.28
CA ALA A 369 -12.81 14.07 24.38
C ALA A 369 -13.25 13.90 25.85
N ALA A 370 -12.36 13.45 26.72
CA ALA A 370 -12.58 13.31 28.16
C ALA A 370 -12.93 14.65 28.81
N LEU A 371 -12.21 15.72 28.45
CA LEU A 371 -12.51 17.08 28.91
C LEU A 371 -13.89 17.55 28.43
N THR A 372 -14.27 17.24 27.19
CA THR A 372 -15.60 17.55 26.63
C THR A 372 -16.71 16.88 27.45
N VAL A 373 -16.53 15.60 27.79
CA VAL A 373 -17.47 14.83 28.62
C VAL A 373 -17.53 15.40 30.04
N GLN A 374 -16.39 15.72 30.65
CA GLN A 374 -16.32 16.31 31.99
C GLN A 374 -17.01 17.68 32.04
N ARG A 375 -16.79 18.54 31.05
CA ARG A 375 -17.45 19.85 30.96
C ARG A 375 -18.96 19.70 30.83
N SER A 376 -19.42 18.71 30.06
CA SER A 376 -20.84 18.41 29.89
C SER A 376 -21.48 17.88 31.17
N ALA A 377 -20.79 16.98 31.89
CA ALA A 377 -21.21 16.48 33.19
C ALA A 377 -21.39 17.59 34.24
N ASN A 378 -20.55 18.64 34.15
CA ASN A 378 -20.59 19.78 35.05
C ASN A 378 -21.43 20.96 34.52
N ASN A 379 -22.09 20.81 33.38
CA ASN A 379 -22.85 21.88 32.72
C ASN A 379 -22.02 23.15 32.44
N LYS A 380 -20.75 22.99 32.06
CA LYS A 380 -19.76 24.06 31.86
C LYS A 380 -19.40 24.33 30.39
N GLY A 381 -20.17 23.79 29.45
CA GLY A 381 -19.97 24.05 28.04
C GLY A 381 -20.24 25.51 27.65
N GLU A 382 -19.80 25.90 26.46
CA GLU A 382 -19.99 27.26 25.94
C GLU A 382 -21.42 27.50 25.42
N TYR A 383 -22.04 26.48 24.82
CA TYR A 383 -23.28 26.60 24.07
C TYR A 383 -24.50 26.20 24.91
N PRO A 384 -25.44 27.12 25.21
CA PRO A 384 -26.67 26.79 25.92
C PRO A 384 -27.71 26.13 25.00
N TYR A 385 -28.48 25.18 25.53
CA TYR A 385 -29.59 24.51 24.86
C TYR A 385 -30.70 24.19 25.88
N ASN A 386 -31.97 24.32 25.49
CA ASN A 386 -33.08 23.92 26.34
C ASN A 386 -33.41 22.44 26.11
N TRP A 387 -33.14 21.61 27.11
CA TRP A 387 -33.37 20.17 27.09
C TRP A 387 -34.47 19.82 28.08
N HIS A 388 -35.64 19.41 27.58
CA HIS A 388 -36.80 19.03 28.41
C HIS A 388 -37.21 20.06 29.48
N GLY A 389 -37.04 21.36 29.21
CA GLY A 389 -37.40 22.44 30.13
C GLY A 389 -36.23 22.95 30.99
N GLU A 390 -35.07 22.31 30.94
CA GLU A 390 -33.86 22.74 31.64
C GLU A 390 -32.82 23.33 30.69
N THR A 391 -32.12 24.38 31.12
CA THR A 391 -31.00 24.94 30.33
C THR A 391 -29.72 24.16 30.60
N ILE A 392 -29.28 23.40 29.61
CA ILE A 392 -28.00 22.72 29.62
C ILE A 392 -26.95 23.52 28.82
N LYS A 393 -25.68 23.39 29.19
CA LYS A 393 -24.54 24.00 28.51
C LYS A 393 -23.56 22.93 28.08
N ARG A 394 -23.25 22.89 26.78
CA ARG A 394 -22.40 21.87 26.14
C ARG A 394 -21.34 22.52 25.25
N ASP A 395 -20.24 21.83 25.02
CA ASP A 395 -19.32 22.25 23.95
C ASP A 395 -19.94 21.88 22.58
N HIS A 396 -19.47 22.52 21.50
CA HIS A 396 -20.11 22.40 20.18
C HIS A 396 -20.16 20.95 19.67
N THR A 397 -18.99 20.33 19.44
CA THR A 397 -18.80 18.91 19.12
C THR A 397 -17.46 18.43 19.69
N ILE A 398 -17.27 17.12 19.80
CA ILE A 398 -15.95 16.55 20.17
C ILE A 398 -14.89 16.90 19.11
N SER A 399 -15.26 16.83 17.83
CA SER A 399 -14.36 17.18 16.72
C SER A 399 -13.95 18.66 16.73
N HIS A 400 -14.85 19.57 17.11
CA HIS A 400 -14.52 20.99 17.23
C HIS A 400 -13.47 21.25 18.31
N ASN A 401 -13.58 20.59 19.47
CA ASN A 401 -12.57 20.70 20.53
C ASN A 401 -11.22 20.06 20.11
N ALA A 402 -11.24 19.04 19.24
CA ALA A 402 -10.03 18.42 18.72
C ALA A 402 -9.32 19.27 17.65
N ASP A 403 -10.00 20.23 17.01
CA ASP A 403 -9.40 21.08 15.96
C ASP A 403 -8.24 21.94 16.47
N SER A 404 -8.20 22.24 17.78
CA SER A 404 -7.12 23.03 18.37
C SER A 404 -5.87 22.20 18.69
N LEU A 405 -5.93 20.86 18.62
CA LEU A 405 -4.78 19.99 18.93
C LEU A 405 -3.68 20.05 17.86
N ASP A 406 -4.05 20.32 16.60
CA ASP A 406 -3.08 20.54 15.55
C ASP A 406 -3.61 21.47 14.46
N LYS A 407 -2.72 22.30 13.91
CA LYS A 407 -3.06 23.30 12.87
C LYS A 407 -3.66 22.71 11.59
N HIS A 408 -3.46 21.41 11.34
CA HIS A 408 -3.96 20.72 10.16
C HIS A 408 -5.25 19.94 10.43
N GLN A 409 -5.72 19.90 11.68
CA GLN A 409 -6.94 19.22 12.12
C GLN A 409 -6.90 17.72 11.79
N ALA A 410 -5.76 17.07 11.99
CA ALA A 410 -5.63 15.62 11.82
C ALA A 410 -6.28 14.85 12.98
N HIS A 411 -6.28 15.40 14.20
CA HIS A 411 -6.93 14.75 15.35
C HIS A 411 -8.46 14.70 15.19
N SER A 412 -9.07 15.83 14.80
CA SER A 412 -10.51 15.92 14.60
C SER A 412 -11.02 15.05 13.43
N LEU A 413 -10.13 14.62 12.53
CA LEU A 413 -10.47 13.67 11.48
C LEU A 413 -10.85 12.29 12.04
N VAL A 414 -10.18 11.85 13.12
CA VAL A 414 -10.45 10.55 13.75
C VAL A 414 -11.79 10.59 14.48
N SER A 415 -12.06 11.66 15.25
CA SER A 415 -13.37 11.82 15.91
C SER A 415 -14.51 12.02 14.91
N THR A 416 -14.27 12.72 13.80
CA THR A 416 -15.26 12.80 12.71
C THR A 416 -15.52 11.44 12.08
N TRP A 417 -14.49 10.63 11.84
CA TRP A 417 -14.68 9.27 11.32
C TRP A 417 -15.51 8.39 12.28
N LEU A 418 -15.24 8.47 13.59
CA LEU A 418 -16.03 7.77 14.62
C LEU A 418 -17.47 8.26 14.67
N HIS A 419 -17.69 9.56 14.52
CA HIS A 419 -19.02 10.16 14.47
C HIS A 419 -19.85 9.59 13.30
N GLU A 420 -19.27 9.59 12.08
CA GLU A 420 -19.96 9.05 10.91
C GLU A 420 -20.21 7.54 11.02
N LEU A 421 -19.26 6.79 11.61
CA LEU A 421 -19.46 5.38 11.89
C LEU A 421 -20.58 5.16 12.91
N GLY A 422 -20.70 6.05 13.90
CA GLY A 422 -21.79 6.07 14.88
C GLY A 422 -23.17 6.13 14.22
N HIS A 423 -23.34 6.92 13.16
CA HIS A 423 -24.59 6.91 12.40
C HIS A 423 -24.88 5.55 11.75
N GLN A 424 -23.87 4.88 11.16
CA GLN A 424 -24.06 3.55 10.58
C GLN A 424 -24.46 2.52 11.64
N VAL A 425 -23.80 2.53 12.80
CA VAL A 425 -24.17 1.70 13.96
C VAL A 425 -25.62 1.99 14.36
N HIS A 426 -26.01 3.25 14.47
CA HIS A 426 -27.37 3.67 14.83
C HIS A 426 -28.41 3.12 13.86
N TYR A 427 -28.17 3.26 12.54
CA TYR A 427 -29.09 2.78 11.52
C TYR A 427 -29.29 1.26 11.60
N TYR A 428 -28.21 0.49 11.76
CA TYR A 428 -28.31 -0.96 11.92
C TYR A 428 -28.97 -1.37 13.24
N ALA A 429 -28.79 -0.59 14.31
CA ALA A 429 -29.45 -0.81 15.59
C ALA A 429 -30.93 -0.40 15.60
N GLY A 430 -31.49 0.03 14.46
CA GLY A 430 -32.89 0.40 14.32
C GLY A 430 -33.21 1.88 14.56
N ALA A 431 -32.18 2.73 14.63
CA ALA A 431 -32.26 4.16 14.89
C ALA A 431 -33.15 4.56 16.09
N PRO A 432 -32.98 3.92 17.27
CA PRO A 432 -33.79 4.22 18.45
C PRO A 432 -33.59 5.67 18.90
N ALA A 433 -34.61 6.24 19.55
CA ALA A 433 -34.44 7.49 20.28
C ALA A 433 -33.41 7.31 21.40
N LEU A 434 -32.75 8.40 21.80
CA LEU A 434 -31.83 8.39 22.93
C LEU A 434 -32.54 7.90 24.20
N LEU A 435 -31.79 7.20 25.07
CA LEU A 435 -32.29 6.75 26.37
C LEU A 435 -32.96 7.92 27.12
N LYS A 436 -34.18 7.71 27.64
CA LYS A 436 -35.04 8.76 28.19
C LYS A 436 -34.37 9.67 29.24
N ASN A 437 -33.47 9.10 30.06
CA ASN A 437 -32.78 9.82 31.13
C ASN A 437 -31.37 10.28 30.73
N ALA A 438 -30.93 10.00 29.50
CA ALA A 438 -29.62 10.42 29.03
C ALA A 438 -29.67 11.88 28.56
N LEU A 439 -28.55 12.57 28.79
CA LEU A 439 -28.31 13.93 28.36
C LEU A 439 -27.40 13.92 27.12
N PRO A 440 -27.63 14.82 26.15
CA PRO A 440 -26.75 14.93 25.00
C PRO A 440 -25.34 15.34 25.46
N VAL A 441 -24.34 14.69 24.87
CA VAL A 441 -22.92 14.90 25.21
C VAL A 441 -22.42 16.25 24.69
N THR A 442 -22.90 16.70 23.53
CA THR A 442 -22.49 17.98 22.93
C THR A 442 -23.71 18.78 22.48
N TYR A 443 -23.50 20.05 22.15
CA TYR A 443 -24.57 20.92 21.65
C TYR A 443 -25.11 20.41 20.32
N TYR A 444 -24.23 20.04 19.38
CA TYR A 444 -24.62 19.43 18.12
C TYR A 444 -25.37 18.12 18.32
N GLY A 445 -24.92 17.32 19.29
CA GLY A 445 -25.60 16.11 19.72
C GLY A 445 -27.02 16.37 20.22
N ALA A 446 -27.41 17.58 20.64
CA ALA A 446 -28.78 17.85 21.09
C ALA A 446 -29.78 18.04 19.93
N LEU A 447 -29.33 18.21 18.68
CA LEU A 447 -30.16 18.68 17.57
C LEU A 447 -31.22 17.66 17.11
N ASN A 448 -30.86 16.39 16.99
CA ASN A 448 -31.78 15.33 16.60
C ASN A 448 -31.27 13.96 17.07
N LYS A 449 -32.13 12.93 17.04
CA LYS A 449 -31.80 11.59 17.55
C LYS A 449 -30.58 10.93 16.92
N TYR A 450 -30.23 11.27 15.67
CA TYR A 450 -29.07 10.70 14.98
C TYR A 450 -27.78 11.34 15.48
N GLU A 451 -27.76 12.66 15.64
CA GLU A 451 -26.61 13.38 16.22
C GLU A 451 -26.42 13.04 17.70
N GLN A 452 -27.54 12.86 18.43
CA GLN A 452 -27.53 12.41 19.82
C GLN A 452 -26.71 11.12 19.96
N PHE A 453 -27.01 10.13 19.12
CA PHE A 453 -26.28 8.87 19.14
C PHE A 453 -24.85 9.02 18.62
N ALA A 454 -24.61 9.70 17.50
CA ALA A 454 -23.28 9.79 16.89
C ALA A 454 -22.26 10.52 17.79
N GLU A 455 -22.67 11.60 18.45
CA GLU A 455 -21.81 12.31 19.42
C GLU A 455 -21.61 11.48 20.70
N ALA A 456 -22.65 10.78 21.19
CA ALA A 456 -22.52 9.89 22.33
C ALA A 456 -21.63 8.67 22.03
N PHE A 457 -21.72 8.12 20.81
CA PHE A 457 -20.86 7.04 20.32
C PHE A 457 -19.41 7.48 20.20
N THR A 458 -19.16 8.70 19.71
CA THR A 458 -17.81 9.27 19.65
C THR A 458 -17.21 9.47 21.04
N ALA A 459 -18.02 9.94 22.00
CA ALA A 459 -17.62 10.03 23.41
C ALA A 459 -17.38 8.65 24.04
N TRP A 460 -18.23 7.68 23.74
CA TRP A 460 -18.05 6.29 24.15
C TRP A 460 -16.75 5.72 23.61
N ALA A 461 -16.39 6.01 22.35
CA ALA A 461 -15.16 5.50 21.77
C ALA A 461 -13.90 6.14 22.36
N LEU A 462 -13.87 7.48 22.50
CA LEU A 462 -12.66 8.21 22.89
C LEU A 462 -12.52 8.46 24.39
N ALA A 463 -13.63 8.50 25.13
CA ALA A 463 -13.70 8.92 26.52
C ALA A 463 -14.64 8.03 27.36
N ARG A 464 -14.64 6.71 27.08
CA ARG A 464 -15.56 5.74 27.70
C ARG A 464 -15.58 5.83 29.23
N LYS A 465 -14.41 5.97 29.85
CA LYS A 465 -14.27 5.99 31.32
C LYS A 465 -14.98 7.21 31.93
N GLU A 466 -14.75 8.39 31.37
CA GLU A 466 -15.41 9.63 31.78
C GLU A 466 -16.90 9.60 31.49
N LEU A 467 -17.30 9.07 30.33
CA LEU A 467 -18.71 8.94 29.99
C LEU A 467 -19.42 7.98 30.93
N LYS A 468 -18.79 6.88 31.32
CA LYS A 468 -19.35 5.91 32.28
C LYS A 468 -19.49 6.50 33.68
N LYS A 469 -18.57 7.37 34.11
CA LYS A 469 -18.70 8.09 35.39
C LYS A 469 -19.90 9.04 35.41
N TRP A 470 -20.21 9.67 34.27
CA TRP A 470 -21.32 10.62 34.16
C TRP A 470 -22.67 9.96 33.84
N GLN A 471 -22.72 9.08 32.84
CA GLN A 471 -23.93 8.45 32.32
C GLN A 471 -23.72 6.92 32.13
N PRO A 472 -23.70 6.13 33.21
CA PRO A 472 -23.41 4.69 33.15
C PRO A 472 -24.46 3.89 32.35
N GLU A 473 -25.73 4.28 32.42
CA GLU A 473 -26.82 3.66 31.64
C GLU A 473 -26.64 3.92 30.14
N LEU A 474 -26.19 5.12 29.76
CA LEU A 474 -25.93 5.48 28.37
C LEU A 474 -24.80 4.62 27.78
N VAL A 475 -23.70 4.42 28.53
CA VAL A 475 -22.60 3.53 28.10
C VAL A 475 -23.09 2.10 27.90
N SER A 476 -23.87 1.58 28.85
CA SER A 476 -24.41 0.23 28.77
C SER A 476 -25.37 0.06 27.58
N TRP A 477 -26.15 1.10 27.30
CA TRP A 477 -27.05 1.14 26.14
C TRP A 477 -26.28 1.19 24.81
N ILE A 478 -25.21 2.01 24.70
CA ILE A 478 -24.36 2.04 23.50
C ILE A 478 -23.67 0.68 23.28
N ASP A 479 -23.14 0.06 24.35
CA ASP A 479 -22.52 -1.28 24.28
C ASP A 479 -23.53 -2.31 23.70
N GLN A 480 -24.80 -2.23 24.09
CA GLN A 480 -25.85 -3.10 23.55
C GLN A 480 -26.19 -2.77 22.09
N LEU A 481 -26.33 -1.49 21.74
CA LEU A 481 -26.65 -1.10 20.37
C LEU A 481 -25.55 -1.46 19.37
N VAL A 482 -24.27 -1.40 19.76
CA VAL A 482 -23.16 -1.86 18.91
C VAL A 482 -23.29 -3.35 18.62
N LYS A 483 -23.64 -4.17 19.63
CA LYS A 483 -23.87 -5.62 19.47
C LYS A 483 -25.09 -5.91 18.60
N ASP A 484 -26.18 -5.18 18.81
CA ASP A 484 -27.41 -5.34 18.02
C ASP A 484 -27.17 -4.93 16.57
N ALA A 485 -26.46 -3.83 16.35
CA ALA A 485 -26.04 -3.37 15.03
C ALA A 485 -25.20 -4.42 14.31
N ALA A 486 -24.23 -5.03 14.99
CA ALA A 486 -23.40 -6.10 14.39
C ALA A 486 -24.24 -7.32 13.95
N LYS A 487 -25.34 -7.65 14.65
CA LYS A 487 -26.21 -8.79 14.33
C LYS A 487 -27.32 -8.47 13.32
N SER A 488 -27.75 -7.22 13.23
CA SER A 488 -28.87 -6.79 12.38
C SER A 488 -28.61 -7.00 10.88
N GLN A 489 -29.62 -7.37 10.11
CA GLN A 489 -29.49 -7.48 8.64
C GLN A 489 -29.86 -6.18 7.92
N ASP A 490 -30.77 -5.40 8.51
CA ASP A 490 -31.38 -4.24 7.85
C ASP A 490 -31.10 -2.94 8.60
N LYS A 491 -30.94 -1.86 7.85
CA LYS A 491 -30.90 -0.50 8.39
C LYS A 491 -32.29 0.08 8.51
N ARG A 492 -32.51 0.93 9.52
CA ARG A 492 -33.76 1.67 9.71
C ARG A 492 -33.49 3.15 9.96
N ARG A 493 -34.52 3.97 9.71
CA ARG A 493 -34.53 5.42 10.00
C ARG A 493 -35.35 5.70 11.25
#